data_AF-B5GYH8-F1
#
_entry.id   AF-B5GYH8-F1
#
_cell.length_a   1.000
_cell.length_b   1.000
_cell.length_c   1.000
_cell.angle_alpha   90.00
_cell.angle_beta   90.00
_cell.angle_gamma   90.00
#
_symmetry.space_group_name_H-M   'P 1'
#
loop_
_entity.id
_entity.type
_entity.pdbx_description
1 polymer ?
#
loop_
_entity_poly.entity_id
_entity_poly.type
_entity_poly.pdbx_seq_one_letter_code
_entity_poly.pdbx_strand_id
1 'polypeptide(L)' 'MPSTSSVLPHTGAVTEQANLVATTLHRTTEDLCVCLSDRIGTLQGIHTVETALTLRQIKQFA' A
#
# COMPACT_ATOMS: atom_id res chain seq x y z
N MET A 1 -21.52 9.05 15.29
CA MET A 1 -21.30 7.73 14.64
C MET A 1 -20.36 7.92 13.45
N PRO A 2 -19.06 7.61 13.53
CA PRO A 2 -18.22 7.67 12.34
C PRO A 2 -18.39 6.37 11.55
N SER A 3 -18.90 6.48 10.33
CA SER A 3 -18.99 5.38 9.37
C SER A 3 -17.59 4.82 9.11
N THR A 4 -17.35 3.56 9.47
CA THR A 4 -16.16 2.81 9.10
C THR A 4 -16.21 2.54 7.60
N SER A 5 -15.65 3.46 6.82
CA SER A 5 -15.41 3.25 5.40
C SER A 5 -14.36 2.14 5.27
N SER A 6 -14.80 0.91 5.02
CA SER A 6 -13.92 -0.21 4.72
C SER A 6 -13.24 0.06 3.38
N VAL A 7 -11.92 0.31 3.40
CA VAL A 7 -11.11 0.51 2.20
C VAL A 7 -10.50 -0.84 1.83
N LEU A 8 -10.91 -1.38 0.67
CA LEU A 8 -10.40 -2.63 0.14
C LEU A 8 -9.10 -2.41 -0.64
N PRO A 9 -8.05 -3.24 -0.45
CA PRO A 9 -6.85 -3.19 -1.26
C PRO A 9 -7.14 -3.64 -2.70
N HIS A 10 -6.47 -3.01 -3.66
CA HIS A 10 -6.56 -3.34 -5.09
C HIS A 10 -5.21 -3.85 -5.58
N THR A 11 -5.22 -4.91 -6.40
CA THR A 11 -4.02 -5.50 -7.00
C THR A 11 -4.26 -5.72 -8.49
N GLY A 12 -3.29 -5.39 -9.34
CA GLY A 12 -3.34 -5.59 -10.79
C GLY A 12 -1.97 -5.91 -11.38
N ALA A 13 -1.94 -6.61 -12.51
CA ALA A 13 -0.73 -6.78 -13.31
C ALA A 13 -0.54 -5.56 -14.22
N VAL A 14 0.71 -5.11 -14.42
CA VAL A 14 1.03 -4.04 -15.37
C VAL A 14 2.10 -4.53 -16.36
N THR A 15 2.14 -3.90 -17.53
CA THR A 15 2.99 -4.29 -18.67
C THR A 15 4.31 -3.51 -18.76
N GLU A 16 4.74 -2.83 -17.68
CA GLU A 16 5.98 -2.02 -17.59
C GLU A 16 7.02 -2.62 -16.59
N GLN A 17 8.04 -1.84 -16.17
CA GLN A 17 9.18 -2.19 -15.29
C GLN A 17 8.80 -2.96 -14.01
N ALA A 18 7.53 -2.89 -13.57
CA ALA A 18 6.97 -3.69 -12.48
C ALA A 18 5.99 -4.73 -13.03
N ASN A 19 6.06 -5.98 -12.56
CA ASN A 19 5.13 -7.02 -12.98
C ASN A 19 3.78 -6.98 -12.24
N LEU A 20 3.72 -6.29 -11.09
CA LEU A 20 2.56 -6.18 -10.21
C LEU A 20 2.46 -4.78 -9.61
N VAL A 21 1.23 -4.29 -9.47
CA VAL A 21 0.92 -3.05 -8.74
C VAL A 21 -0.12 -3.36 -7.66
N ALA A 22 0.15 -2.92 -6.44
CA ALA A 22 -0.76 -3.02 -5.32
C ALA A 22 -0.90 -1.66 -4.64
N THR A 23 -2.12 -1.34 -4.19
CA THR A 23 -2.38 -0.16 -3.38
C THR A 23 -2.80 -0.58 -1.98
N THR A 24 -2.03 -0.15 -0.98
CA THR A 24 -2.30 -0.40 0.43
C THR A 24 -2.45 0.92 1.18
N LEU A 25 -3.29 0.91 2.22
CA LEU A 25 -3.49 2.06 3.08
C LEU A 25 -2.86 1.78 4.45
N HIS A 26 -1.96 2.66 4.86
CA HIS A 26 -1.25 2.58 6.13
C HIS A 26 -1.51 3.85 6.93
N ARG A 27 -1.75 3.68 8.24
CA ARG A 27 -2.05 4.81 9.13
C ARG A 27 -0.78 5.53 9.56
N THR A 28 0.32 4.78 9.66
CA THR A 28 1.66 5.27 10.00
C THR A 28 2.69 4.78 8.97
N THR A 29 3.87 5.39 8.97
CA THR A 29 5.00 4.91 8.17
C THR A 29 5.58 3.60 8.71
N GLU A 30 5.46 3.34 10.01
CA GLU A 30 5.88 2.07 10.62
C GLU A 30 5.04 0.91 10.09
N ASP A 31 3.72 1.07 9.99
CA ASP A 31 2.82 0.07 9.39
C ASP A 31 3.17 -0.23 7.93
N LEU A 32 3.63 0.79 7.19
CA LEU A 32 4.11 0.63 5.82
C LEU A 32 5.43 -0.16 5.80
N CYS A 33 6.40 0.20 6.65
CA CYS A 33 7.69 -0.49 6.70
C CYS A 33 7.51 -1.99 7.03
N VAL A 34 6.69 -2.33 8.01
CA VAL A 34 6.37 -3.73 8.35
C VAL A 34 5.71 -4.45 7.17
N CYS A 35 4.81 -3.78 6.45
CA CYS A 35 4.20 -4.35 5.24
C CYS A 35 5.25 -4.66 4.16
N LEU A 36 6.18 -3.73 3.93
CA LEU A 36 7.22 -3.88 2.92
C LEU A 36 8.23 -4.97 3.30
N SER A 37 8.71 -5.02 4.55
CA SER A 37 9.70 -5.99 4.98
C SER A 37 9.11 -7.39 5.17
N ASP A 38 8.02 -7.49 5.94
CA ASP A 38 7.58 -8.77 6.49
C ASP A 38 6.53 -9.44 5.61
N ARG A 39 5.80 -8.65 4.81
CA ARG A 39 4.72 -9.18 3.96
C ARG A 39 5.10 -9.22 2.49
N ILE A 40 5.69 -8.16 1.95
CA ILE A 40 6.02 -8.08 0.52
C ILE A 40 7.43 -8.63 0.28
N GLY A 41 8.42 -8.22 1.06
CA GLY A 41 9.82 -8.65 0.93
C GLY A 41 10.05 -10.13 1.19
N THR A 42 9.11 -10.82 1.85
CA THR A 42 9.16 -12.26 2.10
C THR A 42 8.53 -13.10 0.99
N LEU A 43 7.86 -12.49 0.02
CA LEU A 43 7.21 -13.21 -1.08
C LEU A 43 8.25 -13.74 -2.08
N GLN A 44 8.18 -15.04 -2.33
CA GLN A 44 9.00 -15.68 -3.35
C GLN A 44 8.69 -15.11 -4.73
N GLY A 45 9.74 -14.78 -5.49
CA GLY A 45 9.64 -14.19 -6.83
C GLY A 45 9.57 -12.65 -6.86
N ILE A 46 9.52 -11.97 -5.71
CA ILE A 46 9.70 -10.52 -5.65
C ILE A 46 11.20 -10.21 -5.59
N HIS A 47 11.69 -9.51 -6.62
CA HIS A 47 13.10 -9.12 -6.74
C HIS A 47 13.32 -7.65 -6.38
N THR A 48 12.38 -6.78 -6.77
CA THR A 48 12.43 -5.34 -6.50
C THR A 48 11.04 -4.86 -6.10
N VAL A 49 11.01 -3.84 -5.24
CA VAL A 49 9.78 -3.18 -4.80
C VAL A 49 10.03 -1.68 -4.87
N GLU A 50 9.25 -0.99 -5.68
CA GLU A 50 9.21 0.47 -5.73
C GLU A 50 7.92 0.95 -5.06
N THR A 51 8.02 2.00 -4.24
CA THR A 51 6.88 2.55 -3.52
C THR A 51 6.68 4.02 -3.87
N ALA A 52 5.46 4.38 -4.27
CA ALA A 52 5.02 5.74 -4.45
C ALA A 52 4.03 6.11 -3.34
N LEU A 53 4.40 7.05 -2.46
CA LEU A 53 3.54 7.49 -1.37
C LEU A 53 2.53 8.51 -1.86
N THR A 54 1.25 8.19 -1.72
CA THR A 54 0.16 9.15 -1.94
C THR A 54 -0.43 9.56 -0.59
N LEU A 55 -0.15 10.79 -0.17
CA LEU A 55 -0.82 11.38 0.99
C LEU A 55 -2.22 11.83 0.60
N ARG A 56 -3.23 11.15 1.13
CA ARG A 56 -4.63 11.52 0.92
C ARG A 56 -5.21 12.10 2.21
N GLN A 57 -5.63 13.36 2.13
CA GLN A 57 -6.37 13.98 3.22
C GLN A 57 -7.80 13.42 3.26
N ILE A 58 -8.12 12.69 4.34
CA ILE A 58 -9.43 12.05 4.51
C ILE A 58 -10.37 12.90 5.38
N LYS A 59 -9.81 13.64 6.35
CA LYS A 59 -10.54 14.57 7.20
C LYS A 59 -9.75 15.84 7.40
N GLN A 60 -10.45 16.96 7.34
CA GLN A 60 -9.93 18.30 7.54
C GLN A 60 -10.63 18.82 8.80
N PHE A 61 -9.86 19.06 9.86
CA PHE A 61 -10.38 19.63 11.09
C PHE A 61 -10.06 21.12 11.04
N ALA A 62 -11.12 21.92 10.93
CA ALA A 62 -11.07 23.38 11.05
C ALA A 62 -11.06 23.79 12.53
#